data_AF-A0A8E2B8N7-F1
#
_entry.id   AF-A0A8E2B8N7-F1
#
_cell.length_a   1.000
_cell.length_b   1.000
_cell.length_c   1.000
_cell.angle_alpha   90.00
_cell.angle_beta   90.00
_cell.angle_gamma   90.00
#
_symmetry.space_group_name_H-M   'P 1'
#
loop_
_entity.id
_entity.type
_entity.pdbx_description
1 polymer ?
#
loop_
_entity_poly.entity_id
_entity_poly.type
_entity_poly.pdbx_seq_one_letter_code
_entity_poly.pdbx_strand_id
1 'polypeptide(L)'
;RAPGDGWAVTSRRMLMLLLGAALTASVITGYPALVGLLAPGGDRDRLGAVFAALVIARLPLTLVAPVQSLAVPFVVRLSATADGRLRLRRVLLLGTFAALALAALGALVGMLIGPWAVQFVNGPKYHVDGWAVAGLVWSSVLLVPMQLLTAVLVARAQANRVLITWAVVAVTASALLLAVPGDTVVRAVVSLAVAPMAGLAVVLGFVLANSPAEATSDTGEACS
;
A
#
# COMPACT_ATOMS: atom_id res chain seq x y z
N ARG A 1 25.81 -4.42 -21.69
CA ARG A 1 26.07 -3.30 -20.75
C ARG A 1 25.97 -2.03 -21.56
N ALA A 2 24.93 -1.21 -21.37
CA ALA A 2 24.80 0.06 -22.09
C ALA A 2 25.75 1.10 -21.47
N PRO A 3 26.65 1.73 -22.24
CA PRO A 3 27.54 2.78 -21.76
C PRO A 3 26.74 4.09 -21.66
N GLY A 4 26.63 4.70 -20.48
CA GLY A 4 26.11 6.07 -20.38
C GLY A 4 25.38 6.51 -19.10
N ASP A 5 24.95 5.64 -18.20
CA ASP A 5 24.33 6.11 -16.94
C ASP A 5 25.46 6.49 -15.96
N GLY A 6 25.88 7.75 -16.00
CA GLY A 6 26.91 8.30 -15.11
C GLY A 6 26.63 7.96 -13.64
N TRP A 7 27.67 7.64 -12.87
CA TRP A 7 27.60 7.21 -11.47
C TRP A 7 26.63 8.04 -10.61
N ALA A 8 26.53 9.34 -10.89
CA ALA A 8 25.60 10.28 -10.25
C ALA A 8 24.10 9.96 -10.47
N VAL A 9 23.71 9.47 -11.65
CA VAL A 9 22.33 9.10 -11.96
C VAL A 9 21.95 7.82 -11.22
N THR A 10 22.85 6.84 -11.22
CA THR A 10 22.67 5.57 -10.51
C THR A 10 22.62 5.78 -9.00
N SER A 11 23.54 6.57 -8.44
CA SER A 11 23.56 6.89 -7.01
C SER A 11 22.31 7.65 -6.58
N ARG A 12 21.84 8.62 -7.38
CA ARG A 12 20.59 9.35 -7.12
C ARG A 12 19.38 8.42 -7.13
N ARG A 13 19.28 7.49 -8.10
CA ARG A 13 18.19 6.49 -8.14
C ARG A 13 18.23 5.57 -6.93
N MET A 14 19.41 5.07 -6.55
CA MET A 14 19.59 4.26 -5.34
C MET A 14 19.16 5.02 -4.09
N LEU A 15 19.55 6.29 -3.97
CA LEU A 15 19.22 7.12 -2.82
C LEU A 15 17.70 7.37 -2.73
N MET A 16 17.04 7.61 -3.86
CA MET A 16 15.57 7.70 -3.92
C MET A 16 14.87 6.40 -3.51
N LEU A 17 15.39 5.25 -3.95
CA LEU A 17 14.84 3.95 -3.56
C LEU A 17 15.07 3.66 -2.08
N LEU A 18 16.24 4.00 -1.53
CA LEU A 18 16.54 3.88 -0.10
C LEU A 18 15.62 4.77 0.73
N LEU A 19 15.41 6.02 0.32
CA LEU A 19 14.46 6.92 0.98
C LEU A 19 13.02 6.39 0.89
N GLY A 20 12.62 5.88 -0.28
CA GLY A 20 11.33 5.24 -0.47
C GLY A 20 11.15 4.04 0.49
N ALA A 21 12.15 3.17 0.58
CA ALA A 21 12.15 2.02 1.48
C ALA A 21 12.15 2.43 2.96
N ALA A 22 12.88 3.50 3.32
CA ALA A 22 12.85 4.06 4.67
C ALA A 22 11.46 4.59 5.04
N LEU A 23 10.79 5.29 4.12
CA LEU A 23 9.40 5.72 4.30
C LEU A 23 8.46 4.52 4.43
N THR A 24 8.59 3.50 3.57
CA THR A 24 7.84 2.25 3.67
C THR A 24 8.00 1.61 5.04
N ALA A 25 9.24 1.46 5.52
CA ALA A 25 9.53 0.92 6.83
C ALA A 25 8.91 1.77 7.94
N SER A 26 9.02 3.10 7.86
CA SER A 26 8.44 4.00 8.86
C SER A 26 6.92 3.86 8.99
N VAL A 27 6.20 3.62 7.88
CA VAL A 27 4.74 3.47 7.89
C VAL A 27 4.32 2.05 8.27
N ILE A 28 5.05 1.03 7.82
CA ILE A 28 4.65 -0.35 8.06
C ILE A 28 5.06 -0.78 9.47
N THR A 29 6.32 -0.60 9.85
CA THR A 29 6.86 -1.07 11.13
C THR A 29 7.08 0.06 12.13
N GLY A 30 7.43 1.26 11.66
CA GLY A 30 7.66 2.43 12.52
C GLY A 30 6.40 3.15 13.01
N TYR A 31 5.22 2.74 12.58
CA TYR A 31 3.97 3.45 12.88
C TYR A 31 3.67 3.60 14.38
N PRO A 32 3.87 2.58 15.24
CA PRO A 32 3.71 2.76 16.69
C PRO A 32 4.61 3.86 17.26
N ALA A 33 5.84 3.99 16.76
CA ALA A 33 6.74 5.05 17.17
C ALA A 33 6.28 6.43 16.67
N LEU A 34 5.75 6.53 15.45
CA LEU A 34 5.15 7.75 14.91
C LEU A 34 3.96 8.21 15.78
N VAL A 35 3.08 7.29 16.19
CA VAL A 35 1.96 7.61 17.09
C VAL A 35 2.47 8.09 18.44
N GLY A 36 3.47 7.42 19.02
CA GLY A 36 4.07 7.82 20.30
C GLY A 36 4.70 9.22 20.26
N LEU A 37 5.25 9.64 19.12
CA LEU A 37 5.85 10.96 18.92
C LEU A 37 4.81 12.05 18.60
N LEU A 38 3.82 11.75 17.77
CA LEU A 38 2.86 12.74 17.24
C LEU A 38 1.58 12.88 18.07
N ALA A 39 1.29 11.91 18.95
CA ALA A 39 0.17 11.95 19.87
C ALA A 39 0.59 11.57 21.30
N PRO A 40 1.55 12.31 21.91
CA PRO A 40 1.98 12.05 23.28
C PRO A 40 0.83 12.40 24.25
N GLY A 41 0.32 11.39 24.95
CA GLY A 41 -0.77 11.58 25.93
C GLY A 41 -1.93 10.58 25.83
N GLY A 42 -1.94 9.70 24.81
CA GLY A 42 -2.91 8.61 24.72
C GLY A 42 -2.73 7.53 25.78
N ASP A 43 -3.81 6.80 26.09
CA ASP A 43 -3.79 5.61 26.93
C ASP A 43 -2.86 4.54 26.31
N ARG A 44 -1.72 4.32 26.97
CA ARG A 44 -0.65 3.43 26.48
C ARG A 44 -1.10 1.98 26.46
N ASP A 45 -1.97 1.56 27.37
CA ASP A 45 -2.44 0.19 27.46
C ASP A 45 -3.39 -0.12 26.30
N ARG A 46 -4.33 0.80 26.01
CA ARG A 46 -5.20 0.70 24.84
C ARG A 46 -4.45 0.76 23.52
N LEU A 47 -3.44 1.62 23.40
CA LEU A 47 -2.60 1.68 22.20
C LEU A 47 -1.77 0.40 22.03
N GLY A 48 -1.20 -0.13 23.12
CA GLY A 48 -0.51 -1.42 23.12
C GLY A 48 -1.42 -2.55 22.64
N ALA A 49 -2.67 -2.56 23.08
CA ALA A 49 -3.70 -3.50 22.64
C ALA A 49 -3.97 -3.43 21.14
N VAL A 50 -4.15 -2.23 20.61
CA VAL A 50 -4.40 -1.98 19.20
C VAL A 50 -3.20 -2.37 18.34
N PHE A 51 -1.97 -2.10 18.79
CA PHE A 51 -0.76 -2.50 18.06
C PHE A 51 -0.50 -4.01 18.11
N ALA A 52 -0.80 -4.67 19.23
CA ALA A 52 -0.75 -6.12 19.30
C ALA A 52 -1.77 -6.75 18.33
N ALA A 53 -3.00 -6.23 18.32
CA ALA A 53 -4.03 -6.63 17.36
C ALA A 53 -3.61 -6.35 15.90
N LEU A 54 -2.90 -5.24 15.64
CA LEU A 54 -2.36 -4.92 14.32
C LEU A 54 -1.34 -5.97 13.85
N VAL A 55 -0.45 -6.41 14.73
CA VAL A 55 0.52 -7.47 14.40
C VAL A 55 -0.22 -8.77 14.04
N ILE A 56 -1.21 -9.16 14.86
CA ILE A 56 -2.02 -10.36 14.63
C ILE A 56 -2.80 -10.24 13.31
N ALA A 57 -3.42 -9.09 13.03
CA ALA A 57 -4.18 -8.83 11.81
C ALA A 57 -3.33 -8.98 10.54
N ARG A 58 -2.01 -8.79 10.64
CA ARG A 58 -1.09 -8.96 9.52
C ARG A 58 -0.66 -10.41 9.29
N LEU A 59 -0.77 -11.31 10.28
CA LEU A 59 -0.36 -12.71 10.13
C LEU A 59 -1.14 -13.45 9.04
N PRO A 60 -2.50 -13.44 9.00
CA PRO A 60 -3.25 -14.10 7.93
C PRO A 60 -2.95 -13.50 6.56
N LEU A 61 -2.70 -12.19 6.49
CA LEU A 61 -2.37 -11.49 5.26
C LEU A 61 -1.03 -11.91 4.65
N THR A 62 -0.03 -12.24 5.48
CA THR A 62 1.23 -12.81 5.00
C THR A 62 1.04 -14.20 4.39
N LEU A 63 0.02 -14.96 4.81
CA LEU A 63 -0.31 -16.27 4.21
C LEU A 63 -1.04 -16.14 2.87
N VAL A 64 -1.58 -14.95 2.53
CA VAL A 64 -2.18 -14.64 1.22
C VAL A 64 -1.14 -14.12 0.21
N ALA A 65 0.09 -13.82 0.67
CA ALA A 65 1.21 -13.42 -0.19
C ALA A 65 1.53 -14.38 -1.36
N PRO A 66 1.39 -15.72 -1.23
CA PRO A 66 1.63 -16.65 -2.35
C PRO A 66 0.65 -16.45 -3.51
N VAL A 67 -0.59 -16.03 -3.25
CA VAL A 67 -1.60 -15.75 -4.29
C VAL A 67 -1.18 -14.55 -5.16
N GLN A 68 -0.41 -13.61 -4.59
CA GLN A 68 0.12 -12.45 -5.31
C GLN A 68 1.19 -12.85 -6.35
N SER A 69 1.92 -13.94 -6.11
CA SER A 69 2.97 -14.43 -7.01
C SER A 69 2.43 -14.96 -8.35
N LEU A 70 1.16 -15.37 -8.39
CA LEU A 70 0.48 -15.83 -9.62
C LEU A 70 -0.06 -14.68 -10.48
N ALA A 71 -0.21 -13.47 -9.93
CA ALA A 71 -0.73 -12.31 -10.63
C ALA A 71 0.32 -11.61 -11.52
N VAL A 72 1.59 -11.60 -11.08
CA VAL A 72 2.72 -10.96 -11.80
C VAL A 72 2.93 -11.50 -13.22
N PRO A 73 2.94 -12.83 -13.46
CA PRO A 73 3.12 -13.39 -14.80
C PRO A 73 1.93 -13.13 -15.74
N PHE A 74 0.73 -12.95 -15.18
CA PHE A 74 -0.50 -12.71 -15.95
C PHE A 74 -0.55 -11.30 -16.53
N VAL A 75 -0.04 -10.32 -15.78
CA VAL A 75 0.05 -8.91 -16.17
C VAL A 75 1.12 -8.70 -17.25
N VAL A 76 2.29 -9.34 -17.11
CA VAL A 76 3.41 -9.24 -18.07
C VAL A 76 3.04 -9.84 -19.43
N ARG A 77 2.31 -10.96 -19.44
CA ARG A 77 1.90 -11.65 -20.67
C ARG A 77 0.80 -10.90 -21.44
N LEU A 78 0.00 -10.08 -20.75
CA LEU A 78 -1.03 -9.25 -21.37
C LEU A 78 -0.47 -7.94 -21.94
N SER A 79 0.66 -7.43 -21.46
CA SER A 79 1.24 -6.15 -21.91
C SER A 79 1.95 -6.17 -23.28
N ALA A 80 1.93 -7.28 -24.01
CA ALA A 80 2.68 -7.45 -25.26
C ALA A 80 1.98 -6.88 -26.52
N THR A 81 0.69 -6.53 -26.46
CA THR A 81 -0.10 -6.07 -27.63
C THR A 81 -0.95 -4.84 -27.32
N ALA A 82 -1.42 -4.11 -28.35
CA ALA A 82 -2.21 -2.89 -28.19
C ALA A 82 -3.53 -3.11 -27.44
N ASP A 83 -4.22 -4.23 -27.68
CA ASP A 83 -5.36 -4.71 -26.87
C ASP A 83 -5.00 -5.01 -25.42
N GLY A 84 -3.74 -5.39 -25.21
CA GLY A 84 -3.09 -5.64 -23.94
C GLY A 84 -3.06 -4.44 -23.00
N ARG A 85 -3.04 -3.21 -23.51
CA ARG A 85 -3.06 -1.97 -22.69
C ARG A 85 -4.44 -1.66 -22.12
N LEU A 86 -5.50 -1.83 -22.92
CA LEU A 86 -6.87 -1.69 -22.42
C LEU A 86 -7.17 -2.81 -21.43
N ARG A 87 -6.70 -4.03 -21.72
CA ARG A 87 -6.71 -5.15 -20.78
C ARG A 87 -5.89 -4.88 -19.53
N LEU A 88 -4.71 -4.27 -19.61
CA LEU A 88 -3.88 -3.91 -18.46
C LEU A 88 -4.61 -2.91 -17.57
N ARG A 89 -5.21 -1.86 -18.15
CA ARG A 89 -6.04 -0.90 -17.41
C ARG A 89 -7.24 -1.56 -16.76
N ARG A 90 -7.90 -2.49 -17.46
CA ARG A 90 -9.04 -3.27 -16.94
C ARG A 90 -8.62 -4.24 -15.84
N VAL A 91 -7.47 -4.90 -15.96
CA VAL A 91 -6.91 -5.81 -14.95
C VAL A 91 -6.41 -5.05 -13.73
N LEU A 92 -5.81 -3.87 -13.92
CA LEU A 92 -5.42 -2.98 -12.81
C LEU A 92 -6.65 -2.49 -12.06
N LEU A 93 -7.66 -1.97 -12.76
CA LEU A 93 -8.92 -1.55 -12.14
C LEU A 93 -9.63 -2.73 -11.47
N LEU A 94 -9.76 -3.87 -12.15
CA LEU A 94 -10.39 -5.07 -11.59
C LEU A 94 -9.59 -5.61 -10.40
N GLY A 95 -8.26 -5.55 -10.45
CA GLY A 95 -7.38 -5.92 -9.34
C GLY A 95 -7.51 -4.98 -8.15
N THR A 96 -7.62 -3.67 -8.39
CA THR A 96 -7.92 -2.68 -7.34
C THR A 96 -9.31 -2.92 -6.74
N PHE A 97 -10.34 -3.15 -7.56
CA PHE A 97 -11.69 -3.47 -7.09
C PHE A 97 -11.74 -4.80 -6.34
N ALA A 98 -11.05 -5.83 -6.82
CA ALA A 98 -10.95 -7.12 -6.15
C ALA A 98 -10.21 -7.00 -4.82
N ALA A 99 -9.14 -6.20 -4.76
CA ALA A 99 -8.42 -5.94 -3.52
C ALA A 99 -9.27 -5.13 -2.53
N LEU A 100 -10.05 -4.14 -3.01
CA LEU A 100 -11.01 -3.40 -2.18
C LEU A 100 -12.13 -4.32 -1.67
N ALA A 101 -12.66 -5.21 -2.51
CA ALA A 101 -13.68 -6.19 -2.12
C ALA A 101 -13.11 -7.18 -1.09
N LEU A 102 -11.88 -7.64 -1.28
CA LEU A 102 -11.20 -8.52 -0.33
C LEU A 102 -10.87 -7.77 0.98
N ALA A 103 -10.51 -6.49 0.91
CA ALA A 103 -10.30 -5.65 2.09
C ALA A 103 -11.60 -5.45 2.86
N ALA A 104 -12.71 -5.20 2.16
CA ALA A 104 -14.03 -5.09 2.75
C ALA A 104 -14.47 -6.41 3.41
N LEU A 105 -14.28 -7.54 2.72
CA LEU A 105 -14.61 -8.86 3.25
C LEU A 105 -13.74 -9.22 4.45
N GLY A 106 -12.43 -8.98 4.37
CA GLY A 106 -11.50 -9.18 5.49
C GLY A 106 -11.84 -8.28 6.67
N ALA A 107 -12.19 -7.02 6.44
CA ALA A 107 -12.62 -6.10 7.48
C ALA A 107 -13.95 -6.55 8.11
N LEU A 108 -14.90 -7.06 7.33
CA LEU A 108 -16.17 -7.60 7.82
C LEU A 108 -15.94 -8.85 8.68
N VAL A 109 -15.10 -9.78 8.22
CA VAL A 109 -14.69 -10.97 8.98
C VAL A 109 -13.95 -10.55 10.25
N GLY A 110 -13.06 -9.57 10.17
CA GLY A 110 -12.36 -9.01 11.32
C GLY A 110 -13.29 -8.28 12.30
N MET A 111 -14.36 -7.65 11.83
CA MET A 111 -15.37 -7.04 12.68
C MET A 111 -16.19 -8.09 13.42
N LEU A 112 -16.53 -9.20 12.75
CA LEU A 112 -17.39 -10.25 13.29
C LEU A 112 -16.64 -11.26 14.17
N ILE A 113 -15.43 -11.63 13.77
CA ILE A 113 -14.60 -12.66 14.43
C ILE A 113 -13.48 -12.03 15.27
N GLY A 114 -13.05 -10.80 14.96
CA GLY A 114 -11.93 -10.14 15.63
C GLY A 114 -12.08 -9.98 17.13
N PRO A 115 -13.23 -9.58 17.69
CA PRO A 115 -13.41 -9.51 19.14
C PRO A 115 -13.19 -10.87 19.82
N TRP A 116 -13.66 -11.95 19.19
CA TRP A 116 -13.52 -13.30 19.70
C TRP A 116 -12.07 -13.80 19.59
N ALA A 117 -11.41 -13.56 18.45
CA ALA A 117 -10.01 -13.93 18.23
C ALA A 117 -9.04 -13.15 19.13
N VAL A 118 -9.29 -11.85 19.37
CA VAL A 118 -8.47 -11.02 20.27
C VAL A 118 -8.64 -11.47 21.73
N GLN A 119 -9.86 -11.81 22.16
CA GLN A 119 -10.08 -12.39 23.49
C GLN A 119 -9.40 -13.75 23.66
N PHE A 120 -9.40 -14.59 22.61
CA PHE A 120 -8.81 -15.93 22.66
C PHE A 120 -7.27 -15.91 22.70
N VAL A 121 -6.63 -14.99 21.98
CA VAL A 121 -5.16 -14.93 21.85
C VAL A 121 -4.50 -14.04 22.90
N ASN A 122 -5.11 -12.89 23.25
CA ASN A 122 -4.47 -11.89 24.13
C ASN A 122 -5.02 -11.89 25.58
N GLY A 123 -6.03 -12.70 25.88
CA GLY A 123 -6.63 -12.82 27.21
C GLY A 123 -7.62 -11.69 27.58
N PRO A 124 -8.39 -11.85 28.68
CA PRO A 124 -9.54 -10.99 29.02
C PRO A 124 -9.20 -9.52 29.35
N LYS A 125 -7.92 -9.18 29.49
CA LYS A 125 -7.46 -7.80 29.73
C LYS A 125 -7.40 -6.93 28.46
N TYR A 126 -7.46 -7.52 27.28
CA TYR A 126 -7.32 -6.80 26.00
C TYR A 126 -8.68 -6.63 25.31
N HIS A 127 -9.42 -5.58 25.67
CA HIS A 127 -10.60 -5.14 24.93
C HIS A 127 -10.19 -4.20 23.79
N VAL A 128 -10.21 -4.71 22.56
CA VAL A 128 -10.06 -3.91 21.34
C VAL A 128 -11.40 -3.91 20.63
N ASP A 129 -11.95 -2.72 20.38
CA ASP A 129 -13.24 -2.61 19.69
C ASP A 129 -13.19 -3.21 18.28
N GLY A 130 -14.25 -3.89 17.86
CA GLY A 130 -14.32 -4.54 16.55
C GLY A 130 -14.13 -3.59 15.37
N TRP A 131 -14.50 -2.31 15.51
CA TRP A 131 -14.25 -1.29 14.48
C TRP A 131 -12.76 -0.98 14.32
N ALA A 132 -11.99 -1.01 15.41
CA ALA A 132 -10.55 -0.83 15.37
C ALA A 132 -9.90 -2.00 14.63
N VAL A 133 -10.27 -3.23 14.97
CA VAL A 133 -9.78 -4.44 14.28
C VAL A 133 -10.11 -4.41 12.79
N ALA A 134 -11.34 -4.02 12.42
CA ALA A 134 -11.76 -3.88 11.03
C ALA A 134 -10.88 -2.88 10.27
N GLY A 135 -10.57 -1.72 10.85
CA GLY A 135 -9.67 -0.73 10.26
C GLY A 135 -8.24 -1.24 10.07
N LEU A 136 -7.73 -2.02 11.02
CA LEU A 136 -6.40 -2.64 10.93
C LEU A 136 -6.33 -3.70 9.82
N VAL A 137 -7.36 -4.55 9.70
CA VAL A 137 -7.45 -5.53 8.60
C VAL A 137 -7.60 -4.82 7.26
N TRP A 138 -8.49 -3.84 7.16
CA TRP A 138 -8.69 -3.02 5.96
C TRP A 138 -7.38 -2.41 5.45
N SER A 139 -6.66 -1.69 6.31
CA SER A 139 -5.38 -1.07 5.97
C SER A 139 -4.37 -2.10 5.47
N SER A 140 -4.31 -3.26 6.14
CA SER A 140 -3.31 -4.29 5.84
C SER A 140 -3.61 -4.99 4.51
N VAL A 141 -4.88 -5.20 4.15
CA VAL A 141 -5.25 -5.71 2.82
C VAL A 141 -4.95 -4.70 1.72
N LEU A 142 -5.16 -3.40 1.96
CA LEU A 142 -4.87 -2.35 0.97
C LEU A 142 -3.37 -2.17 0.67
N LEU A 143 -2.50 -2.46 1.64
CA LEU A 143 -1.05 -2.38 1.43
C LEU A 143 -0.55 -3.39 0.40
N VAL A 144 -1.23 -4.53 0.23
CA VAL A 144 -0.87 -5.59 -0.73
C VAL A 144 -0.84 -5.09 -2.18
N PRO A 145 -1.95 -4.63 -2.78
CA PRO A 145 -1.93 -4.13 -4.15
C PRO A 145 -1.02 -2.91 -4.31
N MET A 146 -0.91 -2.07 -3.28
CA MET A 146 -0.02 -0.91 -3.28
C MET A 146 1.46 -1.33 -3.39
N GLN A 147 1.88 -2.35 -2.63
CA GLN A 147 3.24 -2.90 -2.68
C GLN A 147 3.54 -3.49 -4.06
N LEU A 148 2.56 -4.17 -4.66
CA LEU A 148 2.69 -4.72 -6.01
C LEU A 148 2.86 -3.61 -7.06
N LEU A 149 2.03 -2.57 -7.01
CA LEU A 149 2.09 -1.44 -7.96
C LEU A 149 3.37 -0.63 -7.80
N THR A 150 3.86 -0.44 -6.57
CA THR A 150 5.16 0.21 -6.34
C THR A 150 6.32 -0.63 -6.86
N ALA A 151 6.30 -1.97 -6.72
CA ALA A 151 7.28 -2.85 -7.34
C ALA A 151 7.29 -2.74 -8.87
N VAL A 152 6.12 -2.58 -9.51
CA VAL A 152 6.03 -2.30 -10.97
C VAL A 152 6.71 -0.98 -11.33
N LEU A 153 6.54 0.08 -10.53
CA LEU A 153 7.24 1.36 -10.76
C LEU A 153 8.76 1.24 -10.58
N VAL A 154 9.22 0.46 -9.60
CA VAL A 154 10.65 0.14 -9.43
C VAL A 154 11.18 -0.58 -10.68
N ALA A 155 10.47 -1.59 -11.17
CA ALA A 155 10.85 -2.33 -12.38
C ALA A 155 10.88 -1.44 -13.64
N ARG A 156 10.07 -0.38 -13.69
CA ARG A 156 10.09 0.64 -14.75
C ARG A 156 11.15 1.73 -14.55
N ALA A 157 12.06 1.57 -13.59
CA ALA A 157 13.07 2.57 -13.20
C ALA A 157 12.48 3.93 -12.78
N GLN A 158 11.24 3.95 -12.29
CA GLN A 158 10.51 5.15 -11.86
C GLN A 158 10.66 5.40 -10.35
N ALA A 159 11.90 5.37 -9.84
CA ALA A 159 12.19 5.50 -8.40
C ALA A 159 11.58 6.77 -7.77
N ASN A 160 11.54 7.88 -8.52
CA ASN A 160 10.91 9.13 -8.06
C ASN A 160 9.41 8.95 -7.73
N ARG A 161 8.68 8.15 -8.51
CA ARG A 161 7.24 7.92 -8.29
C ARG A 161 6.98 7.00 -7.10
N VAL A 162 7.88 6.05 -6.87
CA VAL A 162 7.86 5.20 -5.66
C VAL A 162 8.06 6.07 -4.43
N LEU A 163 9.05 6.97 -4.44
CA LEU A 163 9.29 7.92 -3.37
C LEU A 163 8.07 8.81 -3.10
N ILE A 164 7.48 9.42 -4.15
CA ILE A 164 6.28 10.27 -4.00
C ILE A 164 5.12 9.48 -3.41
N THR A 165 4.89 8.25 -3.88
CA THR A 165 3.82 7.38 -3.36
C THR A 165 3.95 7.17 -1.86
N TRP A 166 5.13 6.76 -1.38
CA TRP A 166 5.37 6.53 0.04
C TRP A 166 5.39 7.83 0.86
N ALA A 167 5.86 8.92 0.29
CA ALA A 167 5.81 10.24 0.91
C ALA A 167 4.36 10.68 1.15
N VAL A 168 3.47 10.52 0.15
CA VAL A 168 2.04 10.81 0.31
C VAL A 168 1.44 9.97 1.43
N VAL A 169 1.75 8.68 1.52
CA VAL A 169 1.24 7.84 2.61
C VAL A 169 1.74 8.31 3.97
N ALA A 170 3.03 8.57 4.13
CA ALA A 170 3.61 9.03 5.39
C ALA A 170 3.05 10.39 5.83
N VAL A 171 2.93 11.33 4.88
CA VAL A 171 2.35 12.66 5.13
C VAL A 171 0.86 12.55 5.47
N THR A 172 0.08 11.76 4.72
CA THR A 172 -1.35 11.57 5.00
C THR A 172 -1.57 10.93 6.36
N ALA A 173 -0.77 9.91 6.71
CA ALA A 173 -0.83 9.28 8.02
C ALA A 173 -0.53 10.28 9.14
N SER A 174 0.55 11.06 8.99
CA SER A 174 0.96 12.06 9.99
C SER A 174 -0.04 13.21 10.11
N ALA A 175 -0.57 13.70 8.98
CA ALA A 175 -1.57 14.76 8.94
C ALA A 175 -2.88 14.32 9.59
N LEU A 176 -3.37 13.11 9.28
CA LEU A 176 -4.57 12.56 9.91
C LEU A 176 -4.36 12.29 11.39
N LEU A 177 -3.18 11.81 11.79
CA LEU A 177 -2.83 11.72 13.20
C LEU A 177 -3.00 13.09 13.87
N LEU A 178 -2.50 14.18 13.30
CA LEU A 178 -2.58 15.51 13.91
C LEU A 178 -3.98 16.16 13.82
N ALA A 179 -4.70 15.94 12.74
CA ALA A 179 -5.93 16.67 12.42
C ALA A 179 -7.22 15.99 12.89
N VAL A 180 -7.23 14.66 13.07
CA VAL A 180 -8.44 13.94 13.49
C VAL A 180 -8.72 14.27 14.97
N PRO A 181 -9.90 14.84 15.30
CA PRO A 181 -10.31 15.04 16.67
C PRO A 181 -10.72 13.70 17.29
N GLY A 182 -10.34 13.46 18.55
CA GLY A 182 -10.74 12.26 19.31
C GLY A 182 -9.60 11.61 20.09
N ASP A 183 -9.89 10.44 20.64
CA ASP A 183 -8.91 9.62 21.37
C ASP A 183 -7.78 9.14 20.45
N THR A 184 -6.58 8.94 21.00
CA THR A 184 -5.38 8.56 20.25
C THR A 184 -5.56 7.25 19.50
N VAL A 185 -6.37 6.34 20.02
CA VAL A 185 -6.76 5.10 19.33
C VAL A 185 -7.55 5.38 18.04
N VAL A 186 -8.55 6.26 18.11
CA VAL A 186 -9.36 6.66 16.94
C VAL A 186 -8.50 7.32 15.89
N ARG A 187 -7.66 8.27 16.31
CA ARG A 187 -6.70 8.95 15.44
C ARG A 187 -5.83 7.92 14.73
N ALA A 188 -5.22 6.99 15.49
CA ALA A 188 -4.32 5.98 14.96
C ALA A 188 -4.99 4.98 14.01
N VAL A 189 -6.21 4.52 14.29
CA VAL A 189 -6.93 3.59 13.39
C VAL A 189 -7.34 4.30 12.10
N VAL A 190 -7.88 5.51 12.19
CA VAL A 190 -8.33 6.29 11.02
C VAL A 190 -7.17 6.64 10.11
N SER A 191 -6.06 7.14 10.65
CA SER A 191 -4.88 7.44 9.83
C SER A 191 -4.30 6.18 9.18
N LEU A 192 -4.29 5.04 9.86
CA LEU A 192 -3.84 3.78 9.29
C LEU A 192 -4.79 3.25 8.21
N ALA A 193 -6.09 3.47 8.34
CA ALA A 193 -7.09 3.03 7.36
C ALA A 193 -7.08 3.90 6.08
N VAL A 194 -6.92 5.22 6.22
CA VAL A 194 -7.05 6.18 5.11
C VAL A 194 -5.73 6.39 4.37
N ALA A 195 -4.58 6.38 5.04
CA ALA A 195 -3.29 6.63 4.38
C ALA A 195 -2.98 5.64 3.23
N PRO A 196 -3.22 4.32 3.35
CA PRO A 196 -3.04 3.37 2.25
C PRO A 196 -3.97 3.64 1.06
N MET A 197 -5.17 4.18 1.29
CA MET A 197 -6.09 4.54 0.19
C MET A 197 -5.53 5.67 -0.66
N ALA A 198 -4.99 6.71 -0.01
CA ALA A 198 -4.32 7.81 -0.70
C ALA A 198 -3.10 7.31 -1.49
N GLY A 199 -2.27 6.46 -0.88
CA GLY A 199 -1.13 5.83 -1.54
C GLY A 199 -1.53 4.99 -2.75
N LEU A 200 -2.58 4.17 -2.60
CA LEU A 200 -3.11 3.33 -3.68
C LEU A 200 -3.64 4.16 -4.86
N ALA A 201 -4.36 5.25 -4.58
CA ALA A 201 -4.85 6.15 -5.62
C ALA A 201 -3.70 6.81 -6.41
N VAL A 202 -2.66 7.29 -5.70
CA VAL A 202 -1.49 7.93 -6.31
C VAL A 202 -0.68 6.95 -7.16
N VAL A 203 -0.36 5.76 -6.62
CA VAL A 203 0.42 4.77 -7.36
C VAL A 203 -0.34 4.25 -8.58
N LEU A 204 -1.66 4.07 -8.46
CA LEU A 204 -2.52 3.68 -9.57
C LEU A 204 -2.53 4.78 -10.65
N GLY A 205 -2.67 6.04 -10.25
CA GLY A 205 -2.57 7.19 -11.17
C GLY A 205 -1.24 7.22 -11.91
N PHE A 206 -0.12 6.98 -11.22
CA PHE A 206 1.20 6.92 -11.84
C PHE A 206 1.37 5.75 -12.82
N VAL A 207 0.83 4.58 -12.50
CA VAL A 207 0.89 3.41 -13.38
C VAL A 207 0.01 3.63 -14.62
N LEU A 208 -1.16 4.25 -14.45
CA LEU A 208 -2.09 4.56 -15.55
C LEU A 208 -1.55 5.65 -16.49
N ALA A 209 -1.01 6.75 -15.94
CA ALA A 209 -0.45 7.85 -16.73
C ALA A 209 0.82 7.48 -17.52
N ASN A 210 1.53 6.42 -17.10
CA ASN A 210 2.69 5.88 -17.81
C ASN A 210 2.36 4.73 -18.76
N SER A 211 1.09 4.55 -19.12
CA SER A 211 0.74 3.76 -20.29
C SER A 211 0.97 4.67 -21.50
N PRO A 212 2.00 4.47 -22.34
CA PRO A 212 2.27 5.38 -23.44
C PRO A 212 1.06 5.44 -24.36
N ALA A 213 0.45 6.63 -24.46
CA ALA A 213 -0.36 7.00 -25.60
C ALA A 213 0.58 7.22 -26.79
N GLU A 214 0.15 6.76 -27.97
CA GLU A 214 0.68 7.12 -29.28
C GLU A 214 2.15 6.79 -29.59
N ALA A 215 2.33 5.74 -30.38
CA ALA A 215 3.07 5.93 -31.63
C ALA A 215 2.00 6.10 -32.73
N THR A 216 1.55 7.33 -32.93
CA THR A 216 0.84 7.73 -34.14
C THR A 216 1.84 7.75 -35.28
N SER A 217 1.44 7.14 -36.40
CA SER A 217 1.88 7.40 -37.78
C SER A 217 3.39 7.59 -38.03
N ASP A 218 4.07 6.55 -38.51
CA ASP A 218 4.86 6.67 -39.75
C ASP A 218 5.31 5.30 -40.29
N THR A 219 4.59 4.73 -41.27
CA THR A 219 5.20 4.05 -42.43
C THR A 219 4.14 3.93 -43.53
N GLY A 220 3.71 5.08 -44.06
CA GLY A 220 3.32 5.16 -45.47
C GLY A 220 4.56 5.62 -46.23
N GLU A 221 4.87 4.94 -47.35
CA GLU A 221 5.90 5.29 -48.34
C GLU A 221 7.37 4.93 -48.04
N ALA A 222 7.73 3.71 -48.43
CA ALA A 222 8.96 3.46 -49.20
C ALA A 222 8.79 2.15 -50.00
N CYS A 223 7.83 2.16 -50.91
CA CYS A 223 7.77 1.22 -52.02
C CYS A 223 7.32 2.01 -53.25
N SER A 224 8.23 2.81 -53.80
CA SER A 224 8.34 3.07 -55.24
C SER A 224 9.67 3.74 -55.56
#